data_AF-A0A2E6J8D5-F1
#
_entry.id   AF-A0A2E6J8D5-F1
#
_cell.length_a   1.000
_cell.length_b   1.000
_cell.length_c   1.000
_cell.angle_alpha   90.00
_cell.angle_beta   90.00
_cell.angle_gamma   90.00
#
_symmetry.space_group_name_H-M   'P 1'
#
loop_
_entity.id
_entity.type
_entity.pdbx_description
1 polymer ?
#
loop_
_entity_poly.entity_id
_entity_poly.type
_entity_poly.pdbx_seq_one_letter_code
_entity_poly.pdbx_strand_id
1 'polypeptide(L)'
;MSQPIYEQISVCHGFGCKFSSTISLSDKEWKSVIGWLKTVAPDAETERSNIRQAIGWMEVIVGRHGPGRQDKGLDLQYSNTKIGQMDCIDESTNTTTYLKLFEKDALLHWHRVIDTIQRRGVIDAHWASQIEEIYTGERYVIDSWFHDNGMLPNIQTTEDWSEVQLFSAQRDNS
;
A
#
# COMPACT_ATOMS: atom_id res chain seq x y z
N MET A 1 -7.57 -0.61 19.04
CA MET A 1 -7.87 0.36 17.96
C MET A 1 -9.07 -0.19 17.19
N SER A 2 -10.07 0.64 16.89
CA SER A 2 -11.21 0.23 16.05
C SER A 2 -10.71 -0.13 14.65
N GLN A 3 -11.19 -1.22 14.08
CA GLN A 3 -10.88 -1.59 12.70
C GLN A 3 -11.39 -0.50 11.73
N PRO A 4 -10.66 -0.21 10.64
CA PRO A 4 -11.05 0.84 9.70
C PRO A 4 -12.37 0.51 8.99
N ILE A 5 -13.09 1.54 8.53
CA ILE A 5 -14.26 1.44 7.64
C ILE A 5 -14.04 2.40 6.46
N TYR A 6 -14.62 2.12 5.29
CA TYR A 6 -14.33 2.90 4.07
C TYR A 6 -14.93 4.32 4.09
N GLU A 7 -15.82 4.62 5.05
CA GLU A 7 -16.34 5.95 5.33
C GLU A 7 -15.46 6.77 6.31
N GLN A 8 -14.46 6.14 6.94
CA GLN A 8 -13.59 6.77 7.93
C GLN A 8 -12.16 6.23 7.83
N ILE A 9 -11.55 6.44 6.67
CA ILE A 9 -10.20 5.99 6.37
C ILE A 9 -9.20 7.04 6.90
N SER A 10 -8.31 6.62 7.80
CA SER A 10 -7.20 7.47 8.24
C SER A 10 -6.05 7.39 7.23
N VAL A 11 -5.63 8.54 6.71
CA VAL A 11 -4.56 8.66 5.71
C VAL A 11 -3.45 9.57 6.23
N CYS A 12 -2.27 8.98 6.44
CA CYS A 12 -1.03 9.65 6.80
C CYS A 12 -0.43 10.42 5.62
N HIS A 13 0.16 11.58 5.89
CA HIS A 13 0.95 12.35 4.92
C HIS A 13 1.92 13.32 5.62
N GLY A 14 2.81 13.94 4.84
CA GLY A 14 3.71 14.98 5.32
C GLY A 14 4.95 14.47 6.03
N PHE A 15 5.41 13.28 5.64
CA PHE A 15 6.63 12.59 6.06
C PHE A 15 6.56 12.11 7.52
N GLY A 16 6.71 10.80 7.73
CA GLY A 16 6.66 10.18 9.06
C GLY A 16 5.28 10.22 9.73
N CYS A 17 4.19 10.24 8.96
CA CYS A 17 2.82 10.43 9.40
C CYS A 17 2.62 11.67 10.27
N LYS A 18 3.25 12.78 9.89
CA LYS A 18 3.15 14.05 10.62
C LYS A 18 1.72 14.59 10.64
N PHE A 19 0.98 14.37 9.55
CA PHE A 19 -0.42 14.74 9.43
C PHE A 19 -1.26 13.49 9.13
N SER A 20 -2.50 13.46 9.64
CA SER A 20 -3.50 12.47 9.27
C SER A 20 -4.77 13.18 8.83
N SER A 21 -5.38 12.68 7.74
CA SER A 21 -6.67 13.13 7.24
C SER A 21 -7.66 11.97 7.30
N THR A 22 -8.91 12.25 7.66
CA THR A 22 -9.99 11.25 7.56
C THR A 22 -10.70 11.40 6.23
N ILE A 23 -10.72 10.34 5.44
CA ILE A 23 -11.34 10.27 4.12
C ILE A 23 -12.56 9.34 4.18
N SER A 24 -13.66 9.77 3.55
CA SER A 24 -14.87 8.97 3.40
C SER A 24 -15.09 8.65 1.94
N LEU A 25 -15.21 7.37 1.60
CA LEU A 25 -15.58 6.93 0.26
C LEU A 25 -17.09 6.72 0.18
N SER A 26 -17.68 7.04 -0.98
CA SER A 26 -19.04 6.62 -1.29
C SER A 26 -19.09 5.12 -1.59
N ASP A 27 -20.27 4.49 -1.45
CA ASP A 27 -20.47 3.09 -1.82
C ASP A 27 -20.04 2.78 -3.27
N LYS A 28 -20.22 3.74 -4.19
CA LYS A 28 -19.83 3.58 -5.58
C LYS A 28 -18.31 3.53 -5.74
N GLU A 29 -17.60 4.39 -5.01
CA GLU A 29 -16.14 4.41 -5.01
C GLU A 29 -15.58 3.15 -4.36
N TRP A 30 -16.11 2.75 -3.20
CA TRP A 30 -15.71 1.51 -2.54
C TRP A 30 -15.90 0.30 -3.44
N LYS A 31 -17.09 0.16 -4.06
CA LYS A 31 -17.36 -0.91 -5.03
C LYS A 31 -16.43 -0.91 -6.23
N SER A 32 -15.92 0.26 -6.64
CA SER A 32 -14.93 0.35 -7.72
C SER A 32 -13.55 -0.15 -7.31
N VAL A 33 -13.18 0.01 -6.03
CA VAL A 33 -11.94 -0.52 -5.44
C VAL A 33 -12.02 -2.03 -5.27
N ILE A 34 -13.07 -2.53 -4.62
CA ILE A 34 -13.20 -3.95 -4.33
C ILE A 34 -13.62 -4.78 -5.55
N GLY A 35 -13.88 -4.14 -6.69
CA GLY A 35 -14.25 -4.82 -7.94
C GLY A 35 -13.22 -5.87 -8.37
N TRP A 36 -11.93 -5.64 -8.07
CA TRP A 36 -10.84 -6.57 -8.34
C TRP A 36 -10.83 -7.80 -7.42
N LEU A 37 -11.36 -7.66 -6.20
CA LEU A 37 -11.33 -8.69 -5.15
C LEU A 37 -12.69 -9.37 -4.94
N LYS A 38 -13.73 -8.91 -5.64
CA LYS A 38 -15.11 -9.38 -5.43
C LYS A 38 -15.30 -10.85 -5.79
N THR A 39 -14.55 -11.35 -6.77
CA THR A 39 -14.54 -12.76 -7.14
C THR A 39 -13.38 -13.43 -6.41
N VAL A 40 -13.68 -14.52 -5.70
CA VAL A 40 -12.65 -15.32 -5.02
C VAL A 40 -11.60 -15.75 -6.03
N ALA A 41 -10.35 -15.40 -5.75
CA ALA A 41 -9.22 -15.79 -6.59
C ALA A 41 -9.04 -17.32 -6.58
N PRO A 42 -8.69 -17.94 -7.72
CA PRO A 42 -8.47 -19.38 -7.80
C PRO A 42 -7.21 -19.85 -7.06
N ASP A 43 -6.26 -18.96 -6.83
CA ASP A 43 -4.98 -19.22 -6.17
C ASP A 43 -4.41 -17.93 -5.53
N ALA A 44 -3.38 -18.12 -4.70
CA ALA A 44 -2.72 -17.03 -3.99
C ALA A 44 -2.04 -16.03 -4.95
N GLU A 45 -1.45 -16.49 -6.05
CA GLU A 45 -0.82 -15.61 -7.03
C GLU A 45 -1.83 -14.65 -7.67
N THR A 46 -2.99 -15.16 -8.08
CA THR A 46 -4.08 -14.35 -8.62
C THR A 46 -4.62 -13.36 -7.58
N GLU A 47 -4.72 -13.77 -6.31
CA GLU A 47 -5.12 -12.85 -5.24
C GLU A 47 -4.12 -11.70 -5.08
N ARG A 48 -2.81 -11.97 -5.10
CA ARG A 48 -1.76 -10.92 -5.06
C ARG A 48 -1.90 -9.96 -6.23
N SER A 49 -2.14 -10.46 -7.44
CA SER A 49 -2.40 -9.62 -8.62
C SER A 49 -3.64 -8.74 -8.45
N ASN A 50 -4.74 -9.27 -7.90
CA ASN A 50 -5.94 -8.50 -7.63
C ASN A 50 -5.74 -7.46 -6.52
N ILE A 51 -4.98 -7.79 -5.47
CA ILE A 51 -4.58 -6.84 -4.41
C ILE A 51 -3.78 -5.69 -5.03
N ARG A 52 -2.83 -5.98 -5.92
CA ARG A 52 -2.04 -4.98 -6.64
C ARG A 52 -2.92 -3.96 -7.34
N GLN A 53 -3.92 -4.43 -8.09
CA GLN A 53 -4.89 -3.58 -8.78
C GLN A 53 -5.77 -2.77 -7.81
N ALA A 54 -6.24 -3.41 -6.74
CA ALA A 54 -7.10 -2.78 -5.74
C ALA A 54 -6.37 -1.65 -5.00
N ILE A 55 -5.11 -1.86 -4.58
CA ILE A 55 -4.30 -0.85 -3.91
C ILE A 55 -4.02 0.34 -4.82
N GLY A 56 -3.55 0.11 -6.05
CA GLY A 56 -3.31 1.21 -7.00
C GLY A 56 -4.58 2.02 -7.25
N TRP A 57 -5.74 1.37 -7.41
CA TRP A 57 -6.99 2.12 -7.57
C TRP A 57 -7.46 2.81 -6.29
N MET A 58 -7.23 2.21 -5.12
CA MET A 58 -7.54 2.82 -3.82
C MET A 58 -6.78 4.13 -3.62
N GLU A 59 -5.49 4.17 -3.95
CA GLU A 59 -4.67 5.38 -3.91
C GLU A 59 -5.23 6.48 -4.80
N VAL A 60 -5.62 6.14 -6.04
CA VAL A 60 -6.27 7.11 -6.96
C VAL A 60 -7.55 7.68 -6.35
N ILE A 61 -8.38 6.82 -5.77
CA ILE A 61 -9.66 7.24 -5.17
C ILE A 61 -9.42 8.12 -3.94
N VAL A 62 -8.57 7.69 -3.00
CA VAL A 62 -8.22 8.46 -1.80
C VAL A 62 -7.58 9.81 -2.17
N GLY A 63 -6.70 9.83 -3.17
CA GLY A 63 -6.06 11.04 -3.68
C GLY A 63 -7.05 12.07 -4.24
N ARG A 64 -8.28 11.69 -4.63
CA ARG A 64 -9.32 12.65 -5.05
C ARG A 64 -9.98 13.39 -3.88
N HIS A 65 -9.97 12.79 -2.69
CA HIS A 65 -10.66 13.31 -1.50
C HIS A 65 -9.75 14.09 -0.56
N GLY A 66 -8.44 14.05 -0.76
CA GLY A 66 -7.47 14.58 0.20
C GLY A 66 -6.26 15.27 -0.44
N PRO A 67 -5.29 15.70 0.40
CA PRO A 67 -4.09 16.38 -0.06
C PRO A 67 -3.18 15.49 -0.93
N GLY A 68 -3.24 14.16 -0.80
CA GLY A 68 -2.41 13.17 -1.51
C GLY A 68 -2.44 13.23 -3.05
N ARG A 69 -3.31 14.06 -3.65
CA ARG A 69 -3.35 14.34 -5.08
C ARG A 69 -2.01 14.77 -5.70
N GLN A 70 -1.09 15.31 -4.90
CA GLN A 70 0.19 15.86 -5.38
C GLN A 70 1.40 14.95 -5.13
N ASP A 71 1.17 13.73 -4.67
CA ASP A 71 2.26 12.80 -4.34
C ASP A 71 3.00 12.27 -5.59
N LYS A 72 4.32 12.07 -5.46
CA LYS A 72 5.23 11.65 -6.54
C LYS A 72 6.21 10.60 -6.02
N GLY A 73 6.44 9.55 -6.79
CA GLY A 73 7.31 8.43 -6.38
C GLY A 73 8.80 8.81 -6.29
N LEU A 74 9.55 8.05 -5.49
CA LEU A 74 11.04 8.12 -5.38
C LEU A 74 11.64 9.45 -4.90
N ASP A 75 11.14 10.04 -3.81
CA ASP A 75 11.80 11.24 -3.25
C ASP A 75 12.96 10.87 -2.30
N LEU A 76 14.17 10.82 -2.86
CA LEU A 76 15.40 10.61 -2.10
C LEU A 76 15.97 11.88 -1.47
N GLN A 77 15.49 13.10 -1.76
CA GLN A 77 16.10 14.32 -1.22
C GLN A 77 15.15 15.52 -1.16
N TYR A 78 14.78 15.91 0.07
CA TYR A 78 14.62 17.30 0.53
C TYR A 78 14.41 18.33 -0.59
N SER A 79 13.18 18.50 -1.10
CA SER A 79 12.82 19.78 -1.72
C SER A 79 11.32 20.04 -1.69
N ASN A 80 10.94 20.93 -0.77
CA ASN A 80 9.65 21.63 -0.71
C ASN A 80 8.44 20.72 -0.50
N THR A 81 8.14 20.46 0.77
CA THR A 81 6.87 19.97 1.33
C THR A 81 5.66 20.53 0.59
N LYS A 82 5.27 19.87 -0.49
CA LYS A 82 3.97 20.09 -1.10
C LYS A 82 2.95 19.38 -0.23
N ILE A 83 1.84 20.06 0.03
CA ILE A 83 0.72 19.49 0.78
C ILE A 83 0.30 18.20 0.08
N GLY A 84 0.45 17.06 0.77
CA GLY A 84 0.07 15.74 0.26
C GLY A 84 1.19 14.80 -0.15
N GLN A 85 2.45 15.23 -0.12
CA GLN A 85 3.58 14.35 -0.41
C GLN A 85 3.80 13.32 0.72
N MET A 86 4.14 12.09 0.35
CA MET A 86 4.28 10.94 1.25
C MET A 86 5.71 10.36 1.20
N ASP A 87 6.21 9.89 2.34
CA ASP A 87 7.41 9.05 2.42
C ASP A 87 7.07 7.57 2.60
N CYS A 88 8.08 6.71 2.72
CA CYS A 88 7.87 5.27 2.90
C CYS A 88 7.09 4.91 4.18
N ILE A 89 7.13 5.75 5.21
CA ILE A 89 6.36 5.55 6.45
C ILE A 89 4.89 5.87 6.21
N ASP A 90 4.60 7.00 5.56
CA ASP A 90 3.24 7.38 5.15
C ASP A 90 2.62 6.30 4.25
N GLU A 91 3.34 5.92 3.19
CA GLU A 91 2.91 4.93 2.20
C GLU A 91 2.63 3.56 2.83
N SER A 92 3.58 3.03 3.61
CA SER A 92 3.40 1.73 4.27
C SER A 92 2.24 1.73 5.28
N THR A 93 2.00 2.85 5.98
CA THR A 93 0.89 2.99 6.92
C THR A 93 -0.47 3.04 6.19
N ASN A 94 -0.54 3.81 5.10
CA ASN A 94 -1.74 3.94 4.28
C ASN A 94 -2.10 2.62 3.60
N THR A 95 -1.15 1.97 2.93
CA THR A 95 -1.35 0.68 2.27
C THR A 95 -1.77 -0.40 3.26
N THR A 96 -1.15 -0.44 4.45
CA THR A 96 -1.59 -1.35 5.54
C THR A 96 -3.03 -1.08 5.97
N THR A 97 -3.45 0.19 6.02
CA THR A 97 -4.84 0.57 6.35
C THR A 97 -5.82 0.07 5.29
N TYR A 98 -5.46 0.18 4.00
CA TYR A 98 -6.30 -0.31 2.89
C TYR A 98 -6.41 -1.84 2.89
N LEU A 99 -5.29 -2.54 3.09
CA LEU A 99 -5.30 -4.00 3.20
C LEU A 99 -6.19 -4.48 4.35
N LYS A 100 -6.14 -3.81 5.50
CA LYS A 100 -7.02 -4.11 6.65
C LYS A 100 -8.49 -3.88 6.36
N LEU A 101 -8.84 -2.93 5.48
CA LEU A 101 -10.23 -2.78 5.00
C LEU A 101 -10.64 -4.00 4.16
N PHE A 102 -9.77 -4.46 3.26
CA PHE A 102 -10.06 -5.63 2.43
C PHE A 102 -10.21 -6.91 3.27
N GLU A 103 -9.31 -7.12 4.24
CA GLU A 103 -9.37 -8.26 5.16
C GLU A 103 -10.65 -8.24 6.01
N LYS A 104 -11.02 -7.07 6.54
CA LYS A 104 -12.24 -6.88 7.33
C LYS A 104 -13.51 -7.22 6.55
N ASP A 105 -13.56 -6.82 5.28
CA ASP A 105 -14.69 -7.11 4.39
C ASP A 105 -14.65 -8.54 3.82
N ALA A 106 -13.76 -9.40 4.33
CA ALA A 106 -13.57 -10.79 3.93
C ALA A 106 -13.28 -10.95 2.43
N LEU A 107 -12.53 -10.00 1.86
CA LEU A 107 -12.13 -9.98 0.45
C LEU A 107 -10.79 -10.69 0.19
N LEU A 108 -10.05 -11.00 1.25
CA LEU A 108 -8.80 -11.75 1.19
C LEU A 108 -9.05 -13.18 1.67
N HIS A 109 -8.78 -14.15 0.82
CA HIS A 109 -9.04 -15.58 1.05
C HIS A 109 -7.76 -16.40 1.13
N TRP A 110 -6.70 -15.97 0.42
CA TRP A 110 -5.40 -16.64 0.40
C TRP A 110 -4.40 -16.00 1.34
N HIS A 111 -4.57 -14.72 1.66
CA HIS A 111 -3.64 -13.96 2.50
C HIS A 111 -4.33 -13.29 3.69
N ARG A 112 -3.52 -13.05 4.72
CA ARG A 112 -3.84 -12.21 5.87
C ARG A 112 -2.88 -11.04 5.96
N VAL A 113 -3.34 -9.93 6.53
CA VAL A 113 -2.50 -8.74 6.71
C VAL A 113 -1.66 -8.92 7.96
N ILE A 114 -0.36 -8.66 7.85
CA ILE A 114 0.58 -8.70 8.98
C ILE A 114 1.20 -7.33 9.20
N ASP A 115 1.99 -7.19 10.26
CA ASP A 115 2.67 -5.92 10.55
C ASP A 115 3.62 -5.52 9.42
N THR A 116 3.83 -4.21 9.26
CA THR A 116 4.79 -3.65 8.28
C THR A 116 6.20 -4.18 8.51
N ILE A 117 7.01 -4.26 7.46
CA ILE A 117 8.44 -4.56 7.55
C ILE A 117 9.27 -3.29 7.45
N GLN A 118 10.42 -3.32 8.12
CA GLN A 118 11.50 -2.35 7.96
C GLN A 118 12.76 -3.09 7.49
N ARG A 119 13.41 -2.60 6.44
CA ARG A 119 14.82 -2.92 6.17
C ARG A 119 15.70 -1.75 6.59
N ARG A 120 16.86 -2.06 7.20
CA ARG A 120 17.84 -1.05 7.62
C ARG A 120 19.13 -1.20 6.81
N GLY A 121 19.38 -0.27 5.89
CA GLY A 121 20.73 0.00 5.41
C GLY A 121 21.48 0.93 6.37
N VAL A 122 22.80 1.11 6.15
CA VAL A 122 23.63 2.02 6.96
C VAL A 122 23.18 3.49 6.85
N ILE A 123 22.46 3.86 5.79
CA ILE A 123 22.08 5.26 5.47
C ILE A 123 20.60 5.42 5.06
N ASP A 124 19.83 4.33 4.95
CA ASP A 124 18.42 4.45 4.52
C ASP A 124 17.56 3.33 5.13
N ALA A 125 16.56 3.74 5.92
CA ALA A 125 15.58 2.84 6.50
C ALA A 125 14.32 2.92 5.65
N HIS A 126 13.87 1.78 5.12
CA HIS A 126 12.70 1.71 4.25
C HIS A 126 11.63 0.85 4.89
N TRP A 127 10.39 1.34 4.90
CA TRP A 127 9.22 0.66 5.44
C TRP A 127 8.26 0.30 4.31
N ALA A 128 7.64 -0.88 4.42
CA ALA A 128 6.63 -1.34 3.48
C ALA A 128 5.55 -2.18 4.19
N SER A 129 4.38 -2.26 3.56
CA SER A 129 3.28 -3.10 4.05
C SER A 129 3.49 -4.58 3.68
N GLN A 130 2.82 -5.49 4.39
CA GLN A 130 3.00 -6.93 4.17
C GLN A 130 1.70 -7.72 4.26
N ILE A 131 1.67 -8.81 3.50
CA ILE A 131 0.68 -9.88 3.62
C ILE A 131 1.39 -11.23 3.77
N GLU A 132 0.73 -12.17 4.45
CA GLU A 132 1.22 -13.54 4.62
C GLU A 132 0.21 -14.51 4.02
N GLU A 133 0.68 -15.42 3.18
CA GLU A 133 -0.13 -16.48 2.62
C GLU A 133 -0.52 -17.49 3.72
N ILE A 134 -1.82 -17.76 3.84
CA ILE A 134 -2.40 -18.52 4.96
C ILE A 134 -1.91 -19.97 4.97
N TYR A 135 -1.73 -20.58 3.80
CA TYR A 135 -1.42 -22.01 3.68
C TYR A 135 0.07 -22.32 3.77
N THR A 136 0.92 -21.44 3.23
CA THR A 136 2.38 -21.66 3.18
C THR A 136 3.13 -20.91 4.27
N GLY A 137 2.55 -19.82 4.80
CA GLY A 137 3.26 -18.88 5.67
C GLY A 137 4.25 -17.99 4.92
N GLU A 138 4.28 -18.05 3.58
CA GLU A 138 5.13 -17.21 2.76
C GLU A 138 4.68 -15.75 2.84
N ARG A 139 5.64 -14.83 2.90
CA ARG A 139 5.39 -13.41 3.12
C ARG A 139 5.72 -12.61 1.89
N TYR A 140 4.82 -11.68 1.57
CA TYR A 140 4.94 -10.79 0.44
C TYR A 140 4.87 -9.34 0.92
N VAL A 141 5.80 -8.54 0.43
CA VAL A 141 5.85 -7.10 0.65
C VAL A 141 5.01 -6.43 -0.44
N ILE A 142 4.17 -5.48 -0.05
CA ILE A 142 3.44 -4.59 -0.97
C ILE A 142 4.00 -3.18 -0.76
N ASP A 143 4.71 -2.70 -1.78
CA ASP A 143 5.47 -1.46 -1.73
C ASP A 143 4.98 -0.46 -2.79
N SER A 144 4.25 0.56 -2.35
CA SER A 144 3.69 1.64 -3.17
C SER A 144 4.67 2.81 -3.37
N TRP A 145 5.80 2.85 -2.67
CA TRP A 145 6.68 4.04 -2.61
C TRP A 145 7.47 4.32 -3.89
N PHE A 146 7.73 3.30 -4.70
CA PHE A 146 8.60 3.42 -5.88
C PHE A 146 7.96 4.16 -7.07
N HIS A 147 6.66 4.44 -7.00
CA HIS A 147 5.91 4.94 -8.13
C HIS A 147 5.03 6.15 -7.77
N ASP A 148 4.61 6.90 -8.79
CA ASP A 148 3.64 7.98 -8.60
C ASP A 148 2.30 7.42 -8.10
N ASN A 149 1.56 8.23 -7.34
CA ASN A 149 0.27 7.84 -6.79
C ASN A 149 -0.67 7.22 -7.85
N GLY A 150 -1.18 6.03 -7.56
CA GLY A 150 -2.09 5.31 -8.47
C GLY A 150 -1.41 4.46 -9.54
N MET A 151 -0.08 4.41 -9.56
CA MET A 151 0.64 3.32 -10.19
C MET A 151 0.55 2.06 -9.34
N LEU A 152 0.73 0.90 -9.97
CA LEU A 152 0.61 -0.38 -9.28
C LEU A 152 1.79 -0.59 -8.31
N PRO A 153 1.53 -0.96 -7.05
CA PRO A 153 2.60 -1.24 -6.10
C PRO A 153 3.42 -2.43 -6.56
N ASN A 154 4.67 -2.51 -6.10
CA ASN A 154 5.50 -3.69 -6.28
C ASN A 154 5.09 -4.75 -5.26
N ILE A 155 4.98 -6.01 -5.72
CA ILE A 155 4.74 -7.16 -4.86
C ILE A 155 5.88 -8.16 -5.05
N GLN A 156 6.61 -8.45 -3.98
CA GLN A 156 7.78 -9.34 -3.97
C GLN A 156 7.77 -10.18 -2.70
N THR A 157 8.49 -11.31 -2.69
CA THR A 157 8.73 -12.04 -1.45
C THR A 157 9.49 -11.15 -0.46
N THR A 158 9.30 -11.37 0.84
CA THR A 158 10.07 -10.65 1.86
C THR A 158 11.59 -10.85 1.69
N GLU A 159 12.01 -12.04 1.25
CA GLU A 159 13.41 -12.35 0.97
C GLU A 159 13.95 -11.45 -0.16
N ASP A 160 13.30 -11.47 -1.33
CA ASP A 160 13.72 -10.67 -2.48
C ASP A 160 13.73 -9.18 -2.16
N TRP A 161 12.68 -8.66 -1.51
CA TRP A 161 12.57 -7.25 -1.14
C TRP A 161 13.66 -6.80 -0.16
N SER A 162 14.09 -7.68 0.73
CA SER A 162 15.14 -7.36 1.72
C SER A 162 16.54 -7.20 1.10
N GLU A 163 16.76 -7.85 -0.06
CA GLU A 163 18.04 -7.85 -0.79
C GLU A 163 18.14 -6.71 -1.83
N VAL A 164 17.04 -6.01 -2.14
CA VAL A 164 17.05 -4.92 -3.13
C VAL A 164 17.90 -3.74 -2.63
N GLN A 165 19.08 -3.53 -3.23
CA GLN A 165 19.85 -2.29 -3.06
C GLN A 165 19.10 -1.11 -3.69
N LEU A 166 19.16 0.07 -3.07
CA LEU A 166 18.40 1.28 -3.46
C LEU A 166 18.37 1.61 -4.97
N PHE A 167 19.41 1.23 -5.73
CA PHE A 167 19.52 1.51 -7.16
C PHE A 167 18.94 0.42 -8.09
N SER A 168 18.50 -0.73 -7.57
CA SER A 168 17.88 -1.81 -8.36
C SER A 168 16.36 -1.87 -8.23
N ALA A 169 15.74 -1.14 -7.30
CA ALA A 169 14.29 -1.20 -7.05
C ALA A 169 13.40 -0.73 -8.22
N GLN A 170 13.97 -0.07 -9.24
CA GLN A 170 13.26 0.30 -10.48
C GLN A 170 13.23 -0.83 -11.53
N ARG A 171 14.01 -1.90 -11.35
CA ARG A 171 14.12 -3.02 -12.29
C ARG A 171 13.62 -4.28 -11.63
N ASP A 172 12.30 -4.42 -11.53
CA ASP A 172 11.62 -5.71 -11.66
C ASP A 172 10.13 -5.43 -11.81
N ASN A 173 9.70 -5.36 -13.07
CA ASN A 173 8.32 -5.08 -13.45
C ASN A 173 7.94 -5.80 -14.75
N SER A 174 8.46 -7.02 -14.92
CA SER A 174 8.07 -7.93 -16.00
C SER A 174 7.53 -9.21 -15.42
#